data_AF-A0A227J2E0-F1
#
_entry.id   AF-A0A227J2E0-F1
#
_cell.length_a   1.000
_cell.length_b   1.000
_cell.length_c   1.000
_cell.angle_alpha   90.00
_cell.angle_beta   90.00
_cell.angle_gamma   90.00
#
_symmetry.space_group_name_H-M   'P 1'
#
loop_
_entity.id
_entity.type
_entity.pdbx_description
1 polymer ?
#
loop_
_entity_poly.entity_id
_entity_poly.type
_entity_poly.pdbx_seq_one_letter_code
_entity_poly.pdbx_strand_id
1 'polypeptide(L)'
;ETAVIEMAEASGLHLVPSDARDPKLTSSIGTGQLIKHALDRGIQRLIIGLGGSATNDGGVGMLTALGVTFLDESGHAITPNGGGLAALASIDISGLDPRLAAC
;
A
#
# COMPACT_ATOMS: atom_id res chain seq x y z
N GLU A 1 -21.96 6.38 2.43
CA GLU A 1 -21.35 5.89 3.68
C GLU A 1 -19.89 6.32 3.75
N THR A 2 -19.24 6.19 4.91
CA THR A 2 -17.83 6.57 5.10
C THR A 2 -17.08 5.45 5.80
N ALA A 3 -15.93 5.06 5.27
CA ALA A 3 -15.00 4.14 5.92
C ALA A 3 -13.89 4.94 6.58
N VAL A 4 -13.62 4.62 7.85
CA VAL A 4 -12.47 5.13 8.59
C VAL A 4 -11.47 3.99 8.72
N ILE A 5 -10.26 4.19 8.21
CA ILE A 5 -9.22 3.17 8.13
C ILE A 5 -8.01 3.69 8.90
N GLU A 6 -7.58 2.97 9.93
CA GLU A 6 -6.30 3.21 10.58
C GLU A 6 -5.23 2.32 9.96
N MET A 7 -4.23 2.93 9.30
CA MET A 7 -3.22 2.15 8.59
C MET A 7 -2.39 1.28 9.54
N ALA A 8 -2.22 1.73 10.79
CA ALA A 8 -1.42 1.03 11.78
C ALA A 8 -1.96 -0.38 12.07
N GLU A 9 -3.26 -0.61 11.91
CA GLU A 9 -3.88 -1.92 12.13
C GLU A 9 -3.46 -2.97 11.09
N ALA A 10 -2.98 -2.53 9.92
CA ALA A 10 -2.48 -3.43 8.87
C ALA A 10 -0.98 -3.31 8.63
N SER A 11 -0.41 -2.14 8.90
CA SER A 11 0.96 -1.75 8.51
C SER A 11 1.70 -1.01 9.63
N GLY A 12 1.30 -1.21 10.88
CA GLY A 12 1.78 -0.43 12.04
C GLY A 12 3.03 -0.98 12.71
N LEU A 13 3.79 -0.09 13.33
CA LEU A 13 5.04 -0.37 14.05
C LEU A 13 4.85 -1.35 15.23
N HIS A 14 3.65 -1.38 15.80
CA HIS A 14 3.29 -2.26 16.90
C HIS A 14 3.10 -3.72 16.48
N LEU A 15 2.89 -3.98 15.18
CA LEU A 15 2.77 -5.32 14.60
C LEU A 15 4.15 -5.96 14.36
N VAL A 16 5.24 -5.17 14.42
CA VAL A 16 6.59 -5.61 14.12
C VAL A 16 7.43 -5.66 15.41
N PRO A 17 7.88 -6.86 15.84
CA PRO A 17 8.81 -7.01 16.95
C PRO A 17 10.04 -6.12 16.78
N SER A 18 10.58 -5.59 17.88
CA SER A 18 11.66 -4.57 17.83
C SER A 18 12.91 -5.04 17.09
N ASP A 19 13.24 -6.32 17.20
CA ASP A 19 14.37 -6.99 16.56
C ASP A 19 14.14 -7.32 15.07
N ALA A 20 12.88 -7.25 14.60
CA ALA A 20 12.49 -7.48 13.22
C ALA A 20 12.18 -6.19 12.44
N ARG A 21 12.41 -5.01 13.04
CA ARG A 21 12.14 -3.72 12.41
C ARG A 21 13.19 -3.38 11.36
N ASP A 22 12.89 -3.70 10.11
CA ASP A 22 13.63 -3.21 8.94
C ASP A 22 12.67 -2.52 7.95
N PRO A 23 12.72 -1.17 7.82
CA PRO A 23 11.82 -0.43 6.95
C PRO A 23 12.00 -0.77 5.45
N LYS A 24 13.12 -1.40 5.06
CA LYS A 24 13.31 -1.90 3.69
C LYS A 24 12.44 -3.13 3.41
N LEU A 25 12.12 -3.91 4.44
CA LEU A 25 11.38 -5.17 4.29
C LEU A 25 9.87 -4.99 4.53
N THR A 26 9.49 -4.04 5.37
CA THR A 26 8.08 -3.73 5.67
C THR A 26 7.33 -3.21 4.44
N SER A 27 6.06 -3.56 4.32
CA SER A 27 5.18 -3.20 3.21
C SER A 27 3.85 -2.63 3.70
N SER A 28 3.31 -1.66 2.96
CA SER A 28 1.99 -1.07 3.19
C SER A 28 0.84 -1.84 2.51
N ILE A 29 1.09 -3.04 1.99
CA ILE A 29 0.13 -3.84 1.23
C ILE A 29 -1.19 -4.09 1.98
N GLY A 30 -1.12 -4.31 3.29
CA GLY A 30 -2.31 -4.51 4.12
C GLY A 30 -3.22 -3.28 4.15
N THR A 31 -2.66 -2.06 4.13
CA THR A 31 -3.45 -0.83 4.03
C THR A 31 -4.22 -0.77 2.71
N GLY A 32 -3.59 -1.15 1.59
CA GLY A 32 -4.27 -1.21 0.30
C GLY A 32 -5.39 -2.25 0.27
N GLN A 33 -5.21 -3.38 0.97
CA GLN A 33 -6.27 -4.39 1.12
C GLN A 33 -7.47 -3.85 1.93
N LEU A 34 -7.24 -3.07 2.99
CA LEU A 34 -8.33 -2.42 3.74
C LEU A 34 -9.10 -1.41 2.88
N ILE A 35 -8.39 -0.60 2.08
CA ILE A 35 -9.00 0.33 1.12
C ILE A 35 -9.84 -0.45 0.11
N LYS A 36 -9.27 -1.49 -0.49
CA LYS A 36 -9.97 -2.35 -1.46
C LYS A 36 -11.25 -2.94 -0.86
N HIS A 37 -11.18 -3.42 0.38
CA HIS A 37 -12.35 -3.97 1.09
C HIS A 37 -13.46 -2.93 1.30
N ALA A 38 -13.11 -1.67 1.58
CA ALA A 38 -14.09 -0.58 1.66
C ALA A 38 -14.73 -0.28 0.29
N LEU A 39 -13.93 -0.25 -0.78
CA LEU A 39 -14.42 -0.07 -2.14
C LEU A 39 -15.33 -1.23 -2.60
N ASP A 40 -15.00 -2.47 -2.21
CA ASP A 40 -15.81 -3.66 -2.49
C ASP A 40 -17.19 -3.62 -1.82
N ARG A 41 -17.35 -2.78 -0.78
CA ARG A 41 -18.63 -2.48 -0.14
C ARG A 41 -19.36 -1.27 -0.74
N GLY A 42 -18.83 -0.70 -1.83
CA GLY A 42 -19.40 0.48 -2.49
C GLY A 42 -19.19 1.79 -1.71
N ILE A 43 -18.27 1.81 -0.73
CA ILE A 43 -17.98 3.02 0.02
C ILE A 43 -17.06 3.92 -0.81
N GLN A 44 -17.47 5.18 -1.00
CA GLN A 44 -16.74 6.16 -1.80
C GLN A 44 -16.04 7.23 -0.94
N ARG A 45 -16.44 7.42 0.32
CA ARG A 45 -15.74 8.35 1.21
C ARG A 45 -14.83 7.58 2.15
N LEU A 46 -13.53 7.84 2.08
CA LEU A 46 -12.52 7.23 2.93
C LEU A 46 -11.85 8.30 3.81
N ILE A 47 -11.68 8.00 5.10
CA ILE A 47 -10.83 8.76 6.02
C ILE A 47 -9.73 7.81 6.47
N ILE A 48 -8.47 8.16 6.20
CA ILE A 48 -7.34 7.28 6.47
C ILE A 48 -6.41 7.95 7.48
N GLY A 49 -6.25 7.32 8.65
CA GLY A 49 -5.22 7.67 9.61
C GLY A 49 -3.89 7.00 9.25
N LEU A 50 -2.83 7.79 9.09
CA LEU A 50 -1.50 7.31 8.67
C LEU A 50 -0.49 7.18 9.82
N GLY A 51 -0.87 7.54 11.04
CA GLY A 51 0.04 7.53 12.19
C GLY A 51 0.48 6.12 12.58
N GLY A 52 1.69 5.99 13.13
CA GLY A 52 2.18 4.74 13.73
C GLY A 52 2.59 3.65 12.74
N SER A 53 2.94 4.00 11.50
CA SER A 53 3.39 3.03 10.48
C SER A 53 4.72 2.36 10.83
N ALA A 54 4.88 1.11 10.40
CA ALA A 54 6.16 0.39 10.36
C ALA A 54 6.93 0.66 9.05
N THR A 55 6.25 1.23 8.06
CA THR A 55 6.63 1.17 6.65
C THR A 55 7.32 2.44 6.17
N ASN A 56 8.33 2.28 5.31
CA ASN A 56 8.93 3.36 4.50
C ASN A 56 9.00 2.95 3.02
N ASP A 57 7.92 2.39 2.49
CA ASP A 57 7.83 1.83 1.13
C ASP A 57 7.22 2.81 0.11
N GLY A 58 7.05 4.07 0.47
CA GLY A 58 6.45 5.09 -0.40
C GLY A 58 5.00 4.79 -0.80
N GLY A 59 4.32 3.85 -0.14
CA GLY A 59 2.97 3.42 -0.51
C GLY A 59 2.94 2.44 -1.69
N VAL A 60 4.08 1.91 -2.14
CA VAL A 60 4.15 0.91 -3.21
C VAL A 60 3.30 -0.30 -2.87
N GLY A 61 3.41 -0.85 -1.65
CA GLY A 61 2.59 -1.98 -1.23
C GLY A 61 1.09 -1.68 -1.32
N MET A 62 0.67 -0.54 -0.78
CA MET A 62 -0.73 -0.08 -0.82
C MET A 62 -1.24 0.04 -2.27
N LEU A 63 -0.48 0.68 -3.15
CA LEU A 63 -0.88 0.89 -4.54
C LEU A 63 -0.86 -0.41 -5.35
N THR A 64 0.05 -1.34 -5.06
CA THR A 64 0.05 -2.69 -5.65
C THR A 64 -1.21 -3.46 -5.28
N ALA A 65 -1.67 -3.40 -4.02
CA ALA A 65 -2.95 -4.00 -3.63
C ALA A 65 -4.16 -3.34 -4.31
N LEU A 66 -4.01 -2.10 -4.81
CA LEU A 66 -5.02 -1.35 -5.55
C LEU A 66 -4.83 -1.42 -7.07
N GLY A 67 -3.94 -2.30 -7.55
CA GLY A 67 -3.80 -2.63 -8.98
C GLY A 67 -2.71 -1.88 -9.75
N VAL A 68 -1.89 -1.06 -9.09
CA VAL A 68 -0.70 -0.44 -9.72
C VAL A 68 0.42 -1.46 -9.83
N THR A 69 1.07 -1.51 -10.99
CA THR A 69 2.25 -2.36 -11.19
C THR A 69 3.51 -1.50 -11.22
N PHE A 70 4.49 -1.82 -10.37
CA PHE A 70 5.78 -1.14 -10.28
C PHE A 70 6.85 -2.04 -10.90
N LEU A 71 7.58 -1.54 -11.88
CA LEU A 71 8.43 -2.35 -12.75
C LEU A 71 9.90 -1.92 -12.67
N ASP A 72 10.81 -2.89 -12.75
CA ASP A 72 12.24 -2.68 -12.92
C ASP A 72 12.63 -2.40 -14.38
N GLU A 73 13.93 -2.17 -14.63
CA GLU A 73 14.45 -1.90 -15.99
C GLU A 73 14.24 -3.05 -16.97
N SER A 74 14.03 -4.27 -16.46
CA SER A 74 13.75 -5.46 -17.26
C SER A 74 12.25 -5.67 -17.49
N GLY A 75 11.39 -4.82 -16.92
CA GLY A 75 9.93 -4.95 -17.01
C GLY A 75 9.35 -5.99 -16.06
N HIS A 76 10.06 -6.40 -15.01
CA HIS A 76 9.53 -7.28 -13.97
C HIS A 76 8.98 -6.48 -12.79
N ALA A 77 7.98 -7.03 -12.11
CA ALA A 77 7.44 -6.43 -10.90
C ALA A 77 8.50 -6.38 -9.79
N ILE A 78 8.70 -5.19 -9.20
CA ILE A 78 9.56 -5.04 -8.01
C ILE A 78 8.90 -5.70 -6.79
N THR A 79 9.72 -5.99 -5.78
CA THR A 79 9.17 -6.36 -4.47
C THR A 79 8.43 -5.15 -3.88
N PRO A 80 7.17 -5.28 -3.43
CA PRO A 80 6.36 -4.14 -3.01
C PRO A 80 6.67 -3.70 -1.57
N ASN A 81 7.92 -3.28 -1.32
CA ASN A 81 8.42 -2.78 -0.04
C ASN A 81 9.47 -1.68 -0.25
N GLY A 82 10.00 -1.11 0.84
CA GLY A 82 10.98 -0.03 0.77
C GLY A 82 12.30 -0.40 0.10
N GLY A 83 12.71 -1.67 0.17
CA GLY A 83 13.91 -2.16 -0.50
C GLY A 83 13.73 -2.30 -2.01
N GLY A 84 12.56 -2.76 -2.46
CA GLY A 84 12.25 -2.93 -3.88
C GLY A 84 12.23 -1.62 -4.67
N LEU A 85 11.97 -0.49 -4.00
CA LEU A 85 12.03 0.85 -4.61
C LEU A 85 13.38 1.18 -5.24
N ALA A 86 14.48 0.58 -4.77
CA ALA A 86 15.80 0.79 -5.35
C ALA A 86 15.91 0.29 -6.81
N ALA A 87 15.04 -0.64 -7.22
CA ALA A 87 14.99 -1.18 -8.57
C ALA A 87 13.90 -0.54 -9.44
N LEU A 88 13.13 0.42 -8.92
CA LEU A 88 12.00 1.01 -9.64
C LEU A 88 12.48 1.80 -10.87
N ALA A 89 11.99 1.41 -12.05
CA ALA A 89 12.25 2.09 -13.31
C ALA A 89 10.98 2.70 -13.94
N SER A 90 9.82 2.04 -13.78
CA SER A 90 8.56 2.55 -14.32
C SER A 90 7.33 2.14 -13.50
N ILE A 91 6.24 2.90 -13.67
CA ILE A 91 4.97 2.70 -12.95
C ILE A 91 3.86 2.56 -14.00
N ASP A 92 3.12 1.46 -13.95
CA ASP A 92 1.93 1.21 -14.74
C ASP A 92 0.68 1.32 -13.86
N ILE A 93 -0.15 2.33 -14.14
CA ILE A 93 -1.40 2.61 -13.43
C ILE A 93 -2.65 2.11 -14.16
N SER A 94 -2.49 1.41 -15.29
CA SER A 94 -3.63 0.92 -16.10
C SER A 94 -4.55 -0.02 -15.32
N GLY A 95 -4.02 -0.72 -14.32
CA GLY A 95 -4.77 -1.60 -13.41
C GLY A 95 -5.31 -0.92 -12.15
N LEU A 96 -5.07 0.38 -11.95
CA LEU A 96 -5.52 1.10 -10.75
C LEU A 96 -7.04 0.98 -10.59
N ASP A 97 -7.48 0.64 -9.37
CA ASP A 97 -8.90 0.47 -9.06
C ASP A 97 -9.70 1.73 -9.45
N PRO A 98 -10.57 1.65 -10.48
CA PRO A 98 -11.21 2.83 -11.06
C PRO A 98 -12.19 3.50 -10.08
N ARG A 99 -12.62 2.79 -9.03
CA ARG A 99 -13.53 3.34 -8.01
C ARG A 99 -12.85 4.43 -7.18
N LEU A 100 -11.52 4.47 -7.13
CA LEU A 100 -10.76 5.54 -6.48
C LEU A 100 -10.99 6.91 -7.13
N ALA A 101 -11.27 6.96 -8.45
CA ALA A 101 -11.56 8.21 -9.14
C ALA A 101 -12.93 8.81 -8.77
N ALA A 102 -13.80 8.00 -8.17
CA ALA A 102 -15.14 8.40 -7.72
C ALA A 102 -15.20 8.71 -6.21
N CYS A 103 -14.05 8.69 -5.51
CA CYS A 103 -13.95 8.97 -4.08
C CYS A 103 -13.82 10.47 -3.77
#